data_AF-A0A2S4W6F0-F1
#
_entry.id   AF-A0A2S4W6F0-F1
#
_cell.length_a   1.000
_cell.length_b   1.000
_cell.length_c   1.000
_cell.angle_alpha   90.00
_cell.angle_beta   90.00
_cell.angle_gamma   90.00
#
_symmetry.space_group_name_H-M   'P 1'
#
loop_
_entity.id
_entity.type
_entity.pdbx_description
1 polymer ?
#
loop_
_entity_poly.entity_id
_entity_poly.type
_entity_poly.pdbx_seq_one_letter_code
_entity_poly.pdbx_strand_id
1 'polypeptide(L)'
;MRPRSQNRSWCTDGVHGGPASVNILLRWLERSGNYARWVSSDHRIRLCGEIVEEMEHHGIHHRSATIINLRIKMLKKHYERSREYHRRLAASQGNYDDPNGEGIFVADRTILGGRGWARLHNIMGHM
;
A
#
# COMPACT_ATOMS: atom_id res chain seq x y z
N MET A 1 17.75 -15.11 -11.16
CA MET A 1 16.71 -14.18 -10.65
C MET A 1 15.85 -14.92 -9.61
N ARG A 2 15.80 -14.46 -8.35
CA ARG A 2 14.96 -15.07 -7.30
C ARG A 2 13.52 -14.53 -7.41
N PRO A 3 12.46 -15.36 -7.30
CA PRO A 3 11.10 -14.87 -7.48
C PRO A 3 10.64 -13.97 -6.34
N ARG A 4 9.67 -13.11 -6.68
CA ARG A 4 8.91 -12.09 -5.92
C ARG A 4 8.19 -12.61 -4.65
N SER A 5 8.88 -13.36 -3.79
CA SER A 5 8.30 -14.08 -2.64
C SER A 5 7.83 -13.18 -1.49
N GLN A 6 8.40 -11.98 -1.32
CA GLN A 6 8.02 -11.10 -0.21
C GLN A 6 6.61 -10.50 -0.34
N ASN A 7 6.11 -10.25 -1.56
CA ASN A 7 4.78 -9.64 -1.71
C ASN A 7 3.64 -10.64 -1.47
N ARG A 8 3.87 -11.92 -1.78
CA ARG A 8 2.90 -13.00 -1.56
C ARG A 8 2.64 -13.19 -0.06
N SER A 9 3.68 -13.08 0.77
CA SER A 9 3.57 -13.17 2.24
C SER A 9 2.54 -12.19 2.83
N TRP A 10 2.58 -10.89 2.51
CA TRP A 10 1.67 -9.90 3.12
C TRP A 10 0.20 -10.05 2.74
N CYS A 11 -0.07 -10.73 1.63
CA CYS A 11 -1.42 -10.95 1.12
C CYS A 11 -2.00 -12.29 1.56
N THR A 12 -1.17 -13.19 2.10
CA THR A 12 -1.54 -14.58 2.43
C THR A 12 -1.08 -15.01 3.82
N ASP A 13 -0.63 -14.09 4.68
CA ASP A 13 -0.18 -14.37 6.05
C ASP A 13 -1.28 -14.23 7.09
N GLY A 14 -2.55 -14.24 6.66
CA GLY A 14 -3.67 -14.30 7.58
C GLY A 14 -3.65 -15.59 8.39
N VAL A 15 -3.92 -15.49 9.69
CA VAL A 15 -3.90 -16.61 10.63
C VAL A 15 -5.34 -17.05 10.93
N HIS A 16 -5.61 -18.36 10.92
CA HIS A 16 -6.93 -18.95 11.20
C HIS A 16 -8.11 -18.36 10.40
N GLY A 17 -7.90 -18.05 9.12
CA GLY A 17 -8.93 -17.42 8.28
C GLY A 17 -9.11 -15.91 8.53
N GLY A 18 -8.29 -15.33 9.41
CA GLY A 18 -8.22 -13.90 9.67
C GLY A 18 -7.61 -13.08 8.52
N PRO A 19 -7.69 -11.76 8.60
CA PRO A 19 -7.20 -10.85 7.57
C PRO A 19 -5.67 -10.91 7.46
N ALA A 20 -5.15 -10.92 6.23
CA ALA A 20 -3.72 -10.79 5.97
C ALA A 20 -3.20 -9.39 6.34
N SER A 21 -1.89 -9.27 6.55
CA SER A 21 -1.21 -8.03 6.95
C SER A 21 -1.58 -6.85 6.04
N VAL A 22 -1.68 -7.08 4.73
CA VAL A 22 -2.02 -6.01 3.77
C VAL A 22 -3.43 -5.46 4.00
N ASN A 23 -4.38 -6.32 4.38
CA ASN A 23 -5.76 -5.91 4.64
C ASN A 23 -5.88 -5.13 5.94
N ILE A 24 -5.15 -5.55 6.98
CA ILE A 24 -5.07 -4.82 8.26
C ILE A 24 -4.48 -3.42 8.03
N LEU A 25 -3.34 -3.35 7.34
CA LEU A 25 -2.68 -2.09 7.01
C LEU A 25 -3.61 -1.14 6.23
N LEU A 26 -4.29 -1.65 5.20
CA LEU A 26 -5.21 -0.82 4.41
C LEU A 26 -6.40 -0.35 5.23
N ARG A 27 -7.00 -1.22 6.06
CA ARG A 27 -8.12 -0.82 6.94
C ARG A 27 -7.69 0.27 7.92
N TRP A 28 -6.48 0.19 8.47
CA TRP A 28 -5.97 1.24 9.34
C TRP A 28 -5.81 2.57 8.60
N LEU A 29 -5.31 2.55 7.35
CA LEU A 29 -5.16 3.76 6.52
C LEU A 29 -6.51 4.37 6.09
N GLU A 30 -7.53 3.54 5.88
CA GLU A 30 -8.89 3.97 5.51
C GLU A 30 -9.65 4.64 6.66
N ARG A 31 -9.28 4.36 7.91
CA ARG A 31 -9.88 5.03 9.07
C ARG A 31 -9.63 6.54 8.97
N SER A 32 -10.68 7.32 9.21
CA SER A 32 -10.66 8.77 9.09
C SER A 32 -9.43 9.40 9.75
N GLY A 33 -8.67 10.18 8.97
CA GLY A 33 -7.51 10.93 9.44
C GLY A 33 -6.21 10.13 9.62
N ASN A 34 -6.21 8.80 9.61
CA ASN A 34 -4.99 8.02 9.89
C ASN A 34 -3.91 8.17 8.82
N TYR A 35 -4.27 8.12 7.55
CA TYR A 35 -3.29 8.37 6.49
C TYR A 35 -2.74 9.81 6.55
N ALA A 36 -3.60 10.80 6.77
CA ALA A 36 -3.17 12.20 6.93
C ALA A 36 -2.23 12.37 8.13
N ARG A 37 -2.57 11.78 9.29
CA ARG A 37 -1.71 11.72 10.49
C ARG A 37 -0.35 11.10 10.16
N TRP A 38 -0.33 9.99 9.43
CA TRP A 38 0.92 9.34 9.04
C TRP A 38 1.75 10.20 8.08
N VAL A 39 1.12 10.88 7.13
CA VAL A 39 1.81 11.77 6.18
C VAL A 39 2.42 12.97 6.90
N SER A 40 1.70 13.61 7.82
CA SER A 40 2.13 14.83 8.51
C SER A 40 3.05 14.58 9.72
N SER A 41 3.17 13.34 10.20
CA SER A 41 3.96 13.04 11.41
C SER A 41 5.45 12.89 11.13
N ASP A 42 6.28 13.47 12.00
CA ASP A 42 7.72 13.16 12.12
C ASP A 42 7.96 11.81 12.79
N HIS A 43 6.99 11.31 13.55
CA HIS A 43 7.09 10.09 14.37
C HIS A 43 6.34 8.91 13.74
N ARG A 44 6.49 8.71 12.42
CA ARG A 44 5.77 7.68 11.64
C ARG A 44 5.93 6.26 12.19
N ILE A 45 7.10 5.92 12.75
CA ILE A 45 7.35 4.60 13.35
C ILE A 45 6.44 4.37 14.56
N ARG A 46 6.24 5.39 15.40
CA ARG A 46 5.34 5.31 16.56
C ARG A 46 3.89 5.08 16.13
N LEU A 47 3.44 5.78 15.09
CA LEU A 47 2.11 5.55 14.49
C LEU A 47 1.96 4.14 13.91
N CYS A 48 3.03 3.59 13.33
CA CYS A 48 3.02 2.21 12.85
C CYS A 48 2.91 1.19 13.99
N GLY A 49 3.15 1.57 15.24
CA GLY A 49 2.88 0.76 16.43
C GLY A 49 1.39 0.41 16.56
N GLU A 50 0.48 1.35 16.25
CA GLU A 50 -0.97 1.09 16.26
C GLU A 50 -1.34 -0.04 15.27
N ILE A 51 -0.61 -0.15 14.17
CA ILE A 51 -0.81 -1.20 13.16
C ILE A 51 -0.21 -2.53 13.63
N VAL A 52 0.93 -2.50 14.33
CA VAL A 52 1.51 -3.71 14.94
C VAL A 52 0.53 -4.31 15.94
N GLU A 53 -0.03 -3.49 16.84
CA GLU A 53 -1.02 -3.94 17.83
C GLU A 53 -2.24 -4.59 17.15
N GLU A 54 -2.74 -4.01 16.05
CA GLU A 54 -3.85 -4.59 15.28
C GLU A 54 -3.46 -5.91 14.58
N MET A 55 -2.22 -6.02 14.08
CA MET A 55 -1.70 -7.27 13.51
C MET A 55 -1.55 -8.36 14.57
N GLU A 56 -1.05 -8.03 15.74
CA GLU A 56 -0.90 -8.96 16.88
C GLU A 56 -2.27 -9.44 17.38
N HIS A 57 -3.27 -8.58 17.43
CA HIS A 57 -4.65 -8.97 17.76
C HIS A 57 -5.23 -10.00 16.76
N HIS A 58 -4.75 -9.99 15.52
CA HIS A 58 -5.10 -10.96 14.48
C HIS A 58 -4.12 -12.15 14.39
N GLY A 59 -3.21 -12.32 15.36
CA GLY A 59 -2.27 -13.44 15.44
C GLY A 59 -1.01 -13.27 14.58
N ILE A 60 -0.77 -12.09 14.01
CA ILE A 60 0.39 -11.80 13.16
C ILE A 60 1.47 -11.09 13.99
N HIS A 61 2.47 -11.85 14.45
CA HIS A 61 3.52 -11.35 15.37
C HIS A 61 4.87 -11.05 14.68
N HIS A 62 5.02 -11.37 13.39
CA HIS A 62 6.30 -11.28 12.68
C HIS A 62 6.53 -9.93 11.98
N ARG A 63 5.62 -8.96 12.18
CA ARG A 63 5.66 -7.64 11.53
C ARG A 63 6.14 -6.58 12.51
N SER A 64 7.08 -5.75 12.07
CA SER A 64 7.61 -4.64 12.88
C SER A 64 7.12 -3.29 12.34
N ALA A 65 7.03 -2.30 13.23
CA ALA A 65 6.66 -0.93 12.88
C ALA A 65 7.55 -0.33 11.78
N THR A 66 8.85 -0.65 11.76
CA THR A 66 9.79 -0.24 10.71
C THR A 66 9.41 -0.79 9.34
N ILE A 67 9.08 -2.08 9.29
CA ILE A 67 8.71 -2.76 8.05
C ILE A 67 7.33 -2.30 7.55
N ILE A 68 6.39 -2.05 8.46
CA ILE A 68 5.09 -1.44 8.16
C ILE A 68 5.27 -0.03 7.58
N ASN A 69 6.10 0.82 8.20
CA ASN A 69 6.38 2.16 7.71
C ASN A 69 6.99 2.14 6.29
N LEU A 70 7.95 1.24 6.05
CA LEU A 70 8.52 1.04 4.71
C LEU A 70 7.43 0.64 3.71
N ARG A 71 6.50 -0.21 4.12
CA ARG A 71 5.39 -0.67 3.29
C ARG A 71 4.43 0.47 2.92
N ILE A 72 4.08 1.34 3.86
CA ILE A 72 3.24 2.52 3.59
C ILE A 72 3.96 3.50 2.66
N LYS A 73 5.27 3.73 2.85
CA LYS A 73 6.09 4.55 1.92
C LYS A 73 6.08 4.00 0.50
N MET A 74 6.24 2.67 0.35
CA MET A 74 6.16 2.02 -0.95
C MET A 74 4.76 2.22 -1.57
N LEU A 75 3.69 1.96 -0.81
CA LEU A 75 2.32 2.17 -1.26
C LEU A 75 2.08 3.58 -1.78
N LYS A 76 2.50 4.61 -1.03
CA LYS A 76 2.42 6.01 -1.44
C LYS A 76 3.16 6.27 -2.74
N LYS A 77 4.43 5.85 -2.83
CA LYS A 77 5.26 6.03 -4.05
C LYS A 77 4.63 5.36 -5.27
N HIS A 78 4.13 4.14 -5.12
CA HIS A 78 3.49 3.41 -6.21
C HIS A 78 2.16 4.06 -6.63
N TYR A 79 1.38 4.54 -5.67
CA TYR A 79 0.16 5.30 -5.95
C TYR A 79 0.45 6.59 -6.72
N GLU A 80 1.43 7.39 -6.28
CA GLU A 80 1.84 8.64 -6.94
C GLU A 80 2.26 8.40 -8.39
N ARG A 81 3.10 7.38 -8.61
CA ARG A 81 3.54 6.98 -9.95
C ARG A 81 2.39 6.55 -10.85
N SER A 82 1.48 5.75 -10.31
CA SER A 82 0.29 5.29 -11.03
C SER A 82 -0.67 6.45 -11.33
N ARG A 83 -0.84 7.40 -10.41
CA ARG A 83 -1.63 8.63 -10.62
C ARG A 83 -1.03 9.51 -11.71
N GLU A 84 0.29 9.67 -11.72
CA GLU A 84 1.00 10.40 -12.76
C GLU A 84 0.87 9.74 -14.13
N TYR A 85 1.00 8.41 -14.19
CA TYR A 85 0.75 7.64 -15.41
C TYR A 85 -0.66 7.88 -15.96
N HIS A 86 -1.70 7.75 -15.13
CA HIS A 86 -3.08 8.02 -15.54
C HIS A 86 -3.27 9.46 -16.03
N ARG A 87 -2.62 10.44 -15.39
CA ARG A 87 -2.66 11.84 -15.84
C ARG A 87 -2.01 12.02 -17.22
N ARG A 88 -0.85 11.41 -17.46
CA ARG A 88 -0.13 11.48 -18.75
C ARG A 88 -0.91 10.79 -19.86
N LEU A 89 -1.47 9.60 -19.58
CA LEU A 89 -2.32 8.86 -20.52
C LEU A 89 -3.57 9.65 -20.90
N ALA A 90 -4.20 10.32 -19.94
CA ALA A 90 -5.35 11.19 -20.20
C ALA A 90 -4.94 12.41 -21.05
N ALA A 91 -3.81 13.04 -20.74
CA ALA A 91 -3.30 14.20 -21.49
C ALA A 91 -2.89 13.83 -22.94
N SER A 92 -2.43 12.59 -23.17
CA SER A 92 -2.05 12.10 -24.50
C SER A 92 -3.20 11.46 -25.28
N GLN A 93 -4.44 11.52 -24.77
CA GLN A 93 -5.62 10.87 -25.38
C GLN A 93 -5.41 9.36 -25.63
N GLY A 94 -4.69 8.68 -24.74
CA GLY A 94 -4.39 7.25 -24.87
C GLY A 94 -3.14 6.92 -25.68
N ASN A 95 -2.47 7.91 -26.29
CA ASN A 95 -1.24 7.74 -27.05
C ASN A 95 0.00 8.02 -26.18
N TYR A 96 0.09 7.37 -25.01
CA TYR A 96 1.27 7.44 -24.14
C TYR A 96 2.03 6.13 -24.19
N ASP A 97 3.21 6.14 -24.81
CA ASP A 97 4.19 5.08 -24.65
C ASP A 97 4.75 5.13 -23.23
N ASP A 98 4.90 3.97 -22.59
CA ASP A 98 5.39 3.83 -21.22
C ASP A 98 6.84 3.31 -21.22
N PRO A 99 7.82 4.14 -21.57
CA PRO A 99 9.21 3.71 -21.77
C PRO A 99 9.85 3.20 -20.47
N ASN A 100 9.27 3.53 -19.31
CA ASN A 100 9.78 3.17 -18.00
C ASN A 100 8.99 2.01 -17.35
N GLY A 101 7.97 1.48 -18.01
CA GLY A 101 7.09 0.44 -17.45
C GLY A 101 6.33 0.89 -16.20
N GLU A 102 6.03 2.19 -16.05
CA GLU A 102 5.30 2.76 -14.92
C GLU A 102 3.86 2.24 -14.82
N GLY A 103 3.24 1.90 -15.96
CA GLY A 103 1.95 1.24 -16.05
C GLY A 103 1.98 -0.20 -15.53
N ILE A 104 3.12 -0.90 -15.50
CA ILE A 104 3.24 -2.22 -14.85
C ILE A 104 3.21 -2.08 -13.32
N PHE A 105 3.56 -0.90 -12.80
CA PHE A 105 3.59 -0.60 -11.37
C PHE A 105 2.27 -0.07 -10.81
N VAL A 106 1.14 -0.17 -11.53
CA VAL A 106 -0.18 0.12 -10.93
C VAL A 106 -0.21 -0.65 -9.60
N ALA A 107 -0.28 0.10 -8.50
CA ALA A 107 -0.12 -0.42 -7.14
C ALA A 107 -1.00 -1.65 -6.87
N ASP A 108 -2.11 -1.69 -7.61
CA ASP A 108 -2.94 -2.82 -7.98
C ASP A 108 -2.17 -4.16 -8.10
N ARG A 109 -1.42 -4.45 -9.16
CA ARG A 109 -0.86 -5.80 -9.40
C ARG A 109 0.35 -6.13 -8.53
N THR A 110 1.14 -5.12 -8.15
CA THR A 110 2.45 -5.33 -7.50
C THR A 110 2.40 -5.35 -5.99
N ILE A 111 1.43 -4.66 -5.36
CA ILE A 111 1.32 -4.59 -3.90
C ILE A 111 0.00 -5.19 -3.41
N LEU A 112 -1.08 -5.03 -4.16
CA LEU A 112 -2.44 -5.40 -3.74
C LEU A 112 -3.09 -6.53 -4.58
N GLY A 113 -2.31 -7.22 -5.43
CA GLY A 113 -2.77 -8.39 -6.18
C GLY A 113 -3.83 -8.14 -7.25
N GLY A 114 -3.93 -6.92 -7.79
CA GLY A 114 -4.77 -6.57 -8.93
C GLY A 114 -6.13 -5.96 -8.59
N ARG A 115 -6.37 -5.54 -7.33
CA ARG A 115 -7.67 -5.01 -6.85
C ARG A 115 -7.56 -3.83 -5.89
N GLY A 116 -6.46 -3.10 -5.95
CA GLY A 116 -6.06 -2.10 -4.99
C GLY A 116 -6.21 -0.65 -5.42
N TRP A 117 -6.33 -0.35 -6.72
CA TRP A 117 -6.30 1.03 -7.20
C TRP A 117 -7.39 1.92 -6.61
N ALA A 118 -8.67 1.51 -6.71
CA ALA A 118 -9.80 2.27 -6.18
C ALA A 118 -9.66 2.51 -4.66
N ARG A 119 -9.19 1.48 -3.95
CA ARG A 119 -8.99 1.53 -2.49
C ARG A 119 -7.88 2.52 -2.12
N LEU A 120 -6.76 2.49 -2.83
CA LEU A 120 -5.67 3.47 -2.64
C LEU A 120 -6.08 4.88 -3.05
N HIS A 121 -6.88 5.03 -4.09
CA HIS A 121 -7.39 6.33 -4.52
C HIS A 121 -8.31 6.95 -3.44
N ASN A 122 -9.15 6.16 -2.79
CA ASN A 122 -9.98 6.64 -1.67
C ASN A 122 -9.14 7.05 -0.45
N ILE A 123 -8.01 6.37 -0.20
CA ILE A 123 -7.12 6.72 0.92
C ILE A 123 -6.27 7.95 0.59
N MET A 124 -5.69 7.99 -0.62
CA MET A 124 -4.58 8.88 -0.97
C MET A 124 -4.93 9.96 -2.00
N GLY A 125 -6.10 9.89 -2.64
CA GLY A 125 -6.57 10.83 -3.65
C GLY A 125 -7.29 12.06 -3.11
N HIS A 126 -7.69 12.03 -1.83
CA HIS A 126 -8.39 13.12 -1.15
C HIS A 126 -7.47 14.07 -0.35
N MET A 127 -6.15 14.00 -0.56
CA MET A 127 -5.19 14.99 -0.03
C MET A 127 -4.65 15.91 -1.11
#